data_AF-A0A7S0FK48-F1
#
_entry.id   AF-A0A7S0FK48-F1
#
_cell.length_a   1.000
_cell.length_b   1.000
_cell.length_c   1.000
_cell.angle_alpha   90.00
_cell.angle_beta   90.00
_cell.angle_gamma   90.00
#
_symmetry.space_group_name_H-M   'P 1'
#
loop_
_entity.id
_entity.type
_entity.pdbx_description
1 polymer ?
#
loop_
_entity_poly.entity_id
_entity_poly.type
_entity_poly.pdbx_seq_one_letter_code
_entity_poly.pdbx_strand_id
1 'polypeptide(L)'
;QLLTGVSPVMYWVSSYCWDLINFLIPLLFIFAMFLIFQIDAYSGRNAPAILLILLSYGCCMTPLMYCVEPIFSVPSTAYVTLIVTNIFTGTVSLLSTTVLDLYQNELPNLKVINDILKALYPWLLPNYNLGRGLMQVATNHYSVYAAEEFNLCPAGDGKCVTSPLEWNVA
;
A
#
# COMPACT_ATOMS: atom_id res chain seq x y z
N GLN A 1 -31.54 2.60 15.98
CA GLN A 1 -31.67 1.24 15.41
C GLN A 1 -31.59 0.09 16.43
N LEU A 2 -31.53 0.33 17.74
CA LEU A 2 -31.66 -0.72 18.77
C LEU A 2 -33.12 -1.09 19.11
N LEU A 3 -34.11 -0.36 18.57
CA LEU A 3 -35.54 -0.52 18.85
C LEU A 3 -36.28 -1.38 17.80
N THR A 4 -35.62 -1.79 16.71
CA THR A 4 -36.25 -2.49 15.57
C THR A 4 -35.88 -3.97 15.43
N GLY A 5 -35.17 -4.56 16.41
CA GLY A 5 -34.85 -6.00 16.40
C GLY A 5 -33.88 -6.46 15.30
N VAL A 6 -33.25 -5.52 14.59
CA VAL A 6 -32.18 -5.83 13.63
C VAL A 6 -30.93 -6.27 14.40
N SER A 7 -30.34 -7.39 13.99
CA SER A 7 -29.11 -7.88 14.62
C SER A 7 -28.00 -6.84 14.47
N PRO A 8 -27.24 -6.55 15.54
CA PRO A 8 -26.14 -5.58 15.49
C PRO A 8 -25.15 -5.87 14.35
N VAL A 9 -24.93 -7.15 14.06
CA VAL A 9 -24.04 -7.62 12.98
C VAL A 9 -24.50 -7.14 11.61
N MET A 10 -25.80 -7.20 11.30
CA MET A 10 -26.32 -6.78 10.00
C MET A 10 -26.18 -5.27 9.79
N TYR A 11 -26.29 -4.49 10.87
CA TYR A 11 -26.05 -3.05 10.85
C TYR A 11 -24.57 -2.73 10.54
N TRP A 12 -23.62 -3.38 11.24
CA TRP A 12 -22.19 -3.17 10.99
C TRP A 12 -21.78 -3.56 9.57
N VAL A 13 -22.27 -4.68 9.04
CA VAL A 13 -21.97 -5.11 7.66
C VAL A 13 -22.54 -4.12 6.64
N SER A 14 -23.79 -3.65 6.83
CA SER A 14 -24.39 -2.68 5.92
C SER A 14 -23.66 -1.34 5.93
N SER A 15 -23.26 -0.84 7.11
CA SER A 15 -22.46 0.39 7.24
C SER A 15 -21.08 0.22 6.61
N TYR A 16 -20.42 -0.92 6.83
CA TYR A 16 -19.14 -1.24 6.20
C TYR A 16 -19.22 -1.28 4.67
N CYS A 17 -20.25 -1.95 4.11
CA CYS A 17 -20.46 -2.00 2.67
C CYS A 17 -20.72 -0.61 2.09
N TRP A 18 -21.48 0.22 2.81
CA TRP A 18 -21.75 1.61 2.40
C TRP A 18 -20.47 2.45 2.39
N ASP A 19 -19.62 2.31 3.41
CA ASP A 19 -18.34 3.02 3.46
C ASP A 19 -17.38 2.55 2.37
N LEU A 20 -17.36 1.25 2.06
CA LEU A 20 -16.54 0.70 0.99
C LEU A 20 -16.92 1.28 -0.39
N ILE A 21 -18.23 1.44 -0.66
CA ILE A 21 -18.72 2.06 -1.89
C ILE A 21 -18.33 3.54 -1.94
N ASN A 22 -18.46 4.27 -0.84
CA ASN A 22 -18.06 5.68 -0.78
C ASN A 22 -16.54 5.85 -0.92
N PHE A 23 -15.74 4.88 -0.46
CA PHE A 23 -14.29 4.89 -0.63
C PHE A 23 -13.85 4.52 -2.05
N LEU A 24 -14.62 3.71 -2.76
CA LEU A 24 -14.36 3.38 -4.18
C LEU A 24 -14.41 4.61 -5.09
N ILE A 25 -15.29 5.58 -4.82
CA ILE A 25 -15.43 6.80 -5.63
C ILE A 25 -14.11 7.60 -5.69
N PRO A 26 -13.50 8.05 -4.57
CA PRO A 26 -12.23 8.77 -4.60
C PRO A 26 -11.08 7.90 -5.12
N LEU A 27 -11.07 6.59 -4.85
CA LEU A 27 -10.07 5.68 -5.43
C LEU A 27 -10.13 5.67 -6.97
N LEU A 28 -11.34 5.60 -7.55
CA LEU A 28 -11.53 5.63 -9.00
C LEU A 28 -11.09 6.98 -9.58
N PHE A 29 -11.30 8.09 -8.87
CA PHE A 29 -10.77 9.39 -9.29
C PHE A 29 -9.23 9.42 -9.33
N ILE A 30 -8.57 8.86 -8.31
CA ILE A 30 -7.09 8.77 -8.28
C ILE A 30 -6.60 7.86 -9.43
N PHE A 31 -7.27 6.73 -9.67
CA PHE A 31 -6.92 5.84 -10.77
C PHE A 31 -7.12 6.52 -12.14
N ALA A 32 -8.24 7.23 -12.33
CA ALA A 32 -8.50 8.01 -13.53
C ALA A 32 -7.45 9.12 -13.72
N MET A 33 -6.98 9.75 -12.65
CA MET A 33 -5.88 10.72 -12.70
C MET A 33 -4.61 10.06 -13.24
N PHE A 34 -4.21 8.88 -12.75
CA PHE A 34 -3.06 8.17 -13.31
C PHE A 34 -3.18 7.87 -14.81
N LEU A 35 -4.39 7.54 -15.30
CA LEU A 35 -4.64 7.32 -16.72
C LEU A 35 -4.60 8.61 -17.55
N ILE A 36 -5.13 9.72 -17.02
CA ILE A 36 -5.13 11.02 -17.71
C ILE A 36 -3.70 11.56 -17.84
N PHE A 37 -2.89 11.43 -16.79
CA PHE A 37 -1.50 11.89 -16.80
C PHE A 37 -0.54 10.96 -17.56
N GLN A 38 -1.01 9.80 -18.06
CA GLN A 38 -0.24 8.84 -18.87
C GLN A 38 1.18 8.60 -18.31
N ILE A 39 1.29 8.38 -17.00
CA ILE A 39 2.59 8.10 -16.40
C ILE A 39 3.00 6.69 -16.85
N ASP A 40 3.97 6.57 -17.76
CA ASP A 40 4.36 5.29 -18.40
C ASP A 40 4.67 4.19 -17.38
N ALA A 41 5.25 4.55 -16.24
CA ALA A 41 5.53 3.60 -15.14
C ALA A 41 4.26 2.98 -14.52
N TYR A 42 3.14 3.69 -14.58
CA TYR A 42 1.88 3.38 -13.93
C TYR A 42 0.73 3.10 -14.92
N SER A 43 0.97 3.25 -16.22
CA SER A 43 0.00 3.03 -17.30
C SER A 43 0.28 1.72 -18.04
N GLY A 44 -0.73 1.15 -18.70
CA GLY A 44 -0.60 -0.09 -19.48
C GLY A 44 -0.52 -1.38 -18.64
N ARG A 45 0.59 -2.13 -18.76
CA ARG A 45 0.73 -3.49 -18.17
C ARG A 45 0.73 -3.50 -16.63
N ASN A 46 1.10 -2.38 -16.01
CA ASN A 46 1.17 -2.21 -14.55
C ASN A 46 -0.12 -1.64 -13.93
N ALA A 47 -1.04 -1.13 -14.76
CA ALA A 47 -2.32 -0.56 -14.31
C ALA A 47 -3.15 -1.50 -13.41
N PRO A 48 -3.30 -2.82 -13.70
CA PRO A 48 -4.04 -3.71 -12.81
C PRO A 48 -3.36 -3.91 -11.45
N ALA A 49 -2.03 -3.89 -11.39
CA ALA A 49 -1.30 -4.00 -10.11
C ALA A 49 -1.56 -2.79 -9.22
N ILE A 50 -1.61 -1.59 -9.80
CA ILE A 50 -1.90 -0.35 -9.08
C ILE A 50 -3.36 -0.33 -8.61
N LEU A 51 -4.29 -0.74 -9.46
CA LEU A 51 -5.70 -0.87 -9.09
C LEU A 51 -5.87 -1.83 -7.90
N LEU A 52 -5.18 -2.97 -7.90
CA LEU A 52 -5.20 -3.94 -6.79
C LEU A 52 -4.60 -3.36 -5.51
N ILE A 53 -3.48 -2.64 -5.60
CA ILE A 53 -2.86 -1.96 -4.46
C ILE A 53 -3.81 -0.91 -3.85
N LEU A 54 -4.47 -0.10 -4.70
CA LEU A 54 -5.46 0.89 -4.25
C LEU A 54 -6.71 0.25 -3.62
N LEU A 55 -7.25 -0.82 -4.22
CA LEU A 55 -8.38 -1.58 -3.68
C LEU A 55 -8.04 -2.23 -2.34
N SER A 56 -6.89 -2.89 -2.25
CA SER A 56 -6.44 -3.55 -1.02
C SER A 56 -6.26 -2.55 0.12
N TYR A 57 -5.74 -1.36 -0.16
CA TYR A 57 -5.63 -0.27 0.81
C TYR A 57 -7.00 0.16 1.34
N GLY A 58 -8.00 0.32 0.46
CA GLY A 58 -9.37 0.66 0.89
C GLY A 58 -10.03 -0.40 1.76
N CYS A 59 -9.89 -1.67 1.37
CA CYS A 59 -10.42 -2.78 2.16
C CYS A 59 -9.78 -2.90 3.54
N CYS A 60 -8.49 -2.56 3.68
CA CYS A 60 -7.76 -2.65 4.95
C CYS A 60 -7.94 -1.42 5.86
N MET A 61 -8.16 -0.22 5.29
CA MET A 61 -8.26 1.02 6.06
C MET A 61 -9.60 1.18 6.78
N THR A 62 -10.70 0.79 6.13
CA THR A 62 -12.04 0.85 6.72
C THR A 62 -12.16 0.04 8.04
N PRO A 63 -11.75 -1.25 8.11
CA PRO A 63 -11.83 -2.01 9.36
C PRO A 63 -10.86 -1.49 10.43
N LEU A 64 -9.70 -0.95 10.05
CA LEU A 64 -8.75 -0.35 10.99
C LEU A 64 -9.35 0.88 11.70
N MET A 65 -10.06 1.75 10.97
CA MET A 65 -10.77 2.90 11.53
C MET A 65 -11.81 2.45 12.57
N TYR A 66 -12.62 1.44 12.22
CA TYR A 66 -13.65 0.88 13.11
C TYR A 66 -13.05 0.23 14.38
N CYS A 67 -11.85 -0.34 14.33
CA CYS A 67 -11.19 -0.91 15.51
C CYS A 67 -10.69 0.15 16.50
N VAL A 68 -10.37 1.36 16.04
CA VAL A 68 -9.76 2.41 16.88
C VAL A 68 -10.79 3.41 17.41
N GLU A 69 -11.91 3.62 16.70
CA GLU A 69 -13.03 4.44 17.19
C GLU A 69 -13.47 4.17 18.64
N PRO A 70 -13.62 2.92 19.12
CA PRO A 70 -14.07 2.67 20.50
C PRO A 70 -13.06 3.08 21.59
N ILE A 71 -11.83 3.42 21.24
CA ILE A 71 -10.79 3.87 22.19
C ILE A 71 -10.98 5.36 22.55
N PHE A 72 -11.66 6.13 21.69
CA PHE A 72 -11.80 7.58 21.84
C PHE A 72 -13.23 7.97 22.18
N SER A 73 -13.38 8.81 23.21
CA SER A 73 -14.67 9.37 23.65
C SER A 73 -15.29 10.35 22.63
N VAL A 74 -14.46 10.98 21.80
CA VAL A 74 -14.89 11.99 20.82
C VAL A 74 -14.45 11.56 19.41
N PRO A 75 -15.40 11.34 18.47
CA PRO A 75 -15.10 10.87 17.11
C PRO A 75 -14.19 11.82 16.30
N SER A 76 -14.36 13.13 16.46
CA SER A 76 -13.56 14.12 15.72
C SER A 76 -12.08 14.13 16.11
N THR A 77 -11.78 13.93 17.39
CA THR A 77 -10.40 13.78 17.88
C THR A 77 -9.80 12.46 17.40
N ALA A 78 -10.57 11.37 17.45
CA ALA A 78 -10.15 10.06 16.95
C ALA A 78 -9.71 10.13 15.49
N TYR A 79 -10.51 10.78 14.64
CA TYR A 79 -10.24 10.95 13.22
C TYR A 79 -8.92 11.69 12.94
N VAL A 80 -8.72 12.85 13.58
CA VAL A 80 -7.50 13.65 13.38
C VAL A 80 -6.26 12.92 13.88
N THR A 81 -6.33 12.32 15.07
CA THR A 81 -5.21 11.54 15.63
C THR A 81 -4.86 10.35 14.74
N LEU A 82 -5.86 9.62 14.23
CA LEU A 82 -5.65 8.50 13.31
C LEU A 82 -4.95 8.95 12.03
N ILE A 83 -5.39 10.06 11.40
CA ILE A 83 -4.74 10.57 10.20
C ILE A 83 -3.28 10.92 10.46
N VAL A 84 -3.01 11.68 11.53
CA VAL A 84 -1.65 12.15 11.85
C VAL A 84 -0.74 10.97 12.16
N THR A 85 -1.18 10.04 13.00
CA THR A 85 -0.38 8.85 13.35
C THR A 85 -0.13 7.98 12.12
N ASN A 86 -1.12 7.80 11.26
CA ASN A 86 -1.02 6.91 10.11
C ASN A 86 -0.15 7.50 8.97
N ILE A 87 -0.22 8.82 8.74
CA ILE A 87 0.69 9.53 7.82
C ILE A 87 2.12 9.50 8.36
N PHE A 88 2.31 9.79 9.65
CA PHE A 88 3.63 9.84 10.26
C PHE A 88 4.32 8.47 10.21
N THR A 89 3.64 7.44 10.70
CA THR A 89 4.18 6.07 10.72
C THR A 89 4.37 5.51 9.31
N GLY A 90 3.43 5.74 8.39
CA GLY A 90 3.55 5.31 7.00
C GLY A 90 4.76 5.93 6.29
N THR A 91 4.94 7.26 6.42
CA THR A 91 6.04 7.98 5.76
C THR A 91 7.40 7.63 6.36
N VAL A 92 7.50 7.60 7.70
CA VAL A 92 8.77 7.28 8.38
C VAL A 92 9.21 5.85 8.10
N SER A 93 8.27 4.89 8.10
CA SER A 93 8.58 3.48 7.80
C SER A 93 8.97 3.29 6.34
N LEU A 94 8.28 3.96 5.41
CA LEU A 94 8.64 3.93 3.99
C LEU A 94 10.06 4.46 3.79
N LEU A 95 10.35 5.67 4.27
CA LEU A 95 11.68 6.28 4.16
C LEU A 95 12.77 5.41 4.80
N SER A 96 12.52 4.88 5.99
CA SER A 96 13.48 4.03 6.69
C SER A 96 13.85 2.80 5.85
N THR A 97 12.86 2.10 5.32
CA THR A 97 13.11 0.88 4.52
C THR A 97 13.70 1.18 3.15
N THR A 98 13.35 2.30 2.50
CA THR A 98 14.00 2.74 1.25
C THR A 98 15.47 3.05 1.49
N VAL A 99 15.81 3.76 2.57
CA VAL A 99 17.20 4.06 2.92
C VAL A 99 17.95 2.77 3.21
N LEU A 100 17.37 1.84 3.97
CA LEU A 100 17.99 0.54 4.23
C LEU A 100 18.19 -0.28 2.94
N ASP A 101 17.26 -0.21 1.99
CA ASP A 101 17.36 -0.87 0.67
C ASP A 101 18.49 -0.28 -0.18
N LEU A 102 18.81 1.01 -0.01
CA LEU A 102 19.93 1.65 -0.73
C LEU A 102 21.30 1.20 -0.20
N TYR A 103 21.44 0.98 1.12
CA TYR A 103 22.71 0.64 1.75
C TYR A 103 22.93 -0.87 1.97
N GLN A 104 21.99 -1.73 1.55
CA GLN A 104 22.05 -3.18 1.79
C GLN A 104 23.26 -3.88 1.16
N ASN A 105 23.80 -3.34 0.06
CA ASN A 105 24.94 -3.91 -0.66
C ASN A 105 26.29 -3.62 0.03
N GLU A 106 26.37 -2.53 0.79
CA GLU A 106 27.59 -2.09 1.47
C GLU A 106 27.73 -2.70 2.88
N LEU A 107 26.61 -3.04 3.53
CA LEU A 107 26.60 -3.56 4.90
C LEU A 107 25.70 -4.80 5.05
N PRO A 108 26.27 -6.03 5.13
CA PRO A 108 25.47 -7.26 5.23
C PRO A 108 24.63 -7.36 6.52
N ASN A 109 25.04 -6.67 7.59
CA ASN A 109 24.29 -6.61 8.86
C ASN A 109 22.97 -5.84 8.74
N LEU A 110 22.86 -4.92 7.78
CA LEU A 110 21.63 -4.15 7.55
C LEU A 110 20.54 -4.95 6.84
N LYS A 111 20.92 -6.00 6.11
CA LYS A 111 19.99 -6.86 5.37
C LYS A 111 19.01 -7.58 6.29
N VAL A 112 19.51 -8.17 7.38
CA VAL A 112 18.68 -8.88 8.36
C VAL A 112 17.66 -7.95 9.03
N ILE A 113 18.09 -6.73 9.38
CA ILE A 113 17.22 -5.72 10.00
C ILE A 113 16.14 -5.29 9.00
N ASN A 114 16.53 -5.06 7.76
CA ASN A 114 15.63 -4.67 6.69
C ASN A 114 14.57 -5.76 6.42
N ASP A 115 14.96 -7.03 6.37
CA ASP A 115 14.03 -8.15 6.14
C ASP A 115 13.01 -8.28 7.29
N ILE A 116 13.45 -8.08 8.54
CA ILE A 116 12.54 -8.05 9.70
C ILE A 116 11.59 -6.85 9.62
N LEU A 117 12.08 -5.66 9.29
CA LEU A 117 11.25 -4.46 9.16
C LEU A 117 10.23 -4.61 8.02
N LYS A 118 10.64 -5.18 6.88
CA LYS A 118 9.76 -5.50 5.76
C LYS A 118 8.71 -6.56 6.12
N ALA A 119 8.99 -7.47 7.04
CA ALA A 119 8.00 -8.44 7.51
C ALA A 119 7.03 -7.83 8.55
N LEU A 120 7.52 -6.93 9.41
CA LEU A 120 6.76 -6.37 10.53
C LEU A 120 5.85 -5.19 10.11
N TYR A 121 6.36 -4.25 9.31
CA TYR A 121 5.62 -3.05 8.93
C TYR A 121 4.32 -3.31 8.15
N PRO A 122 4.24 -4.31 7.25
CA PRO A 122 3.00 -4.64 6.55
C PRO A 122 1.84 -5.05 7.46
N TRP A 123 2.16 -5.65 8.60
CA TRP A 123 1.17 -6.10 9.58
C TRP A 123 0.60 -4.96 10.41
N LEU A 124 1.39 -3.91 10.66
CA LEU A 124 0.97 -2.78 11.50
C LEU A 124 0.43 -1.58 10.69
N LEU A 125 0.88 -1.38 9.45
CA LEU A 125 0.72 -0.12 8.74
C LEU A 125 0.19 -0.32 7.31
N PRO A 126 -1.14 -0.16 7.08
CA PRO A 126 -1.71 -0.25 5.73
C PRO A 126 -1.14 0.82 4.77
N ASN A 127 -0.73 1.99 5.28
CA ASN A 127 -0.07 3.03 4.48
C ASN A 127 1.32 2.62 3.98
N TYR A 128 2.06 1.84 4.77
CA TYR A 128 3.38 1.35 4.36
C TYR A 128 3.27 0.44 3.13
N ASN A 129 2.27 -0.46 3.12
CA ASN A 129 2.03 -1.37 2.01
C ASN A 129 1.70 -0.64 0.69
N LEU A 130 0.90 0.42 0.76
CA LEU A 130 0.58 1.24 -0.40
C LEU A 130 1.86 1.87 -1.00
N GLY A 131 2.65 2.55 -0.16
CA GLY A 131 3.88 3.22 -0.61
C GLY A 131 4.94 2.26 -1.15
N ARG A 132 5.13 1.12 -0.48
CA ARG A 132 6.06 0.07 -0.93
C ARG A 132 5.61 -0.57 -2.24
N GLY A 133 4.32 -0.87 -2.38
CA GLY A 133 3.77 -1.46 -3.60
C GLY A 133 3.97 -0.54 -4.81
N LEU A 134 3.68 0.76 -4.66
CA LEU A 134 3.93 1.74 -5.73
C LEU A 134 5.41 1.86 -6.09
N MET A 135 6.28 1.91 -5.08
CA MET A 135 7.72 1.99 -5.28
C MET A 135 8.28 0.75 -5.99
N GLN A 136 7.81 -0.45 -5.64
CA GLN A 136 8.22 -1.70 -6.28
C GLN A 136 7.79 -1.76 -7.75
N VAL A 137 6.56 -1.33 -8.07
CA VAL A 137 6.08 -1.24 -9.46
C VAL A 137 6.94 -0.25 -10.26
N ALA A 138 7.27 0.91 -9.68
CA ALA A 138 8.13 1.89 -10.32
C ALA A 138 9.54 1.35 -10.59
N THR A 139 10.19 0.76 -9.58
CA THR A 139 11.53 0.17 -9.73
C THR A 139 11.53 -0.95 -10.78
N ASN A 140 10.49 -1.78 -10.82
CA ASN A 140 10.34 -2.82 -11.84
C ASN A 140 10.24 -2.21 -13.25
N HIS A 141 9.43 -1.17 -13.46
CA HIS A 141 9.32 -0.49 -14.74
C HIS A 141 10.67 0.08 -15.22
N TYR A 142 11.40 0.77 -14.33
CA TYR A 142 12.72 1.31 -14.68
C TYR A 142 13.75 0.22 -14.97
N SER A 143 13.68 -0.92 -14.27
CA SER A 143 14.57 -2.06 -14.53
C SER A 143 14.32 -2.70 -15.89
N VAL A 144 13.05 -2.82 -16.32
CA VAL A 144 12.67 -3.31 -17.65
C VAL A 144 13.16 -2.34 -18.73
N TYR A 145 12.91 -1.04 -18.54
CA TYR A 145 13.39 0.00 -19.46
C TYR A 145 14.92 -0.01 -19.61
N ALA A 146 15.66 -0.12 -18.50
CA ALA A 146 17.12 -0.18 -18.54
C ALA A 146 17.64 -1.48 -19.18
N ALA A 147 16.95 -2.60 -18.99
CA ALA A 147 17.30 -3.87 -19.62
C ALA A 147 17.11 -3.85 -21.14
N GLU A 148 16.03 -3.23 -21.63
CA GLU A 148 15.75 -3.10 -23.07
C GLU A 148 16.73 -2.14 -23.76
N GLU A 149 17.03 -0.99 -23.14
CA GLU A 149 17.88 0.05 -23.75
C GLU A 149 19.38 -0.27 -23.65
N PHE A 150 19.83 -0.79 -22.50
CA PHE A 150 21.26 -0.96 -22.23
C PHE A 150 21.73 -2.42 -22.14
N ASN A 151 20.85 -3.42 -22.29
CA ASN A 151 21.14 -4.85 -22.02
C ASN A 151 21.76 -5.09 -20.63
N LEU A 152 21.54 -4.18 -19.68
CA LEU A 152 22.02 -4.27 -18.30
C LEU A 152 20.89 -4.84 -17.45
N CYS A 153 21.06 -6.06 -16.96
CA CYS A 153 20.15 -6.65 -15.98
C CYS A 153 20.76 -6.45 -14.58
N PRO A 154 20.26 -5.51 -13.77
CA PRO A 154 20.82 -5.21 -12.45
C PRO A 154 20.57 -6.35 -11.43
N ALA A 155 19.62 -7.26 -11.72
CA ALA A 155 19.42 -8.48 -10.96
C ALA A 155 20.31 -9.59 -11.54
N GLY A 156 21.44 -9.87 -10.91
CA GLY A 156 22.43 -10.88 -11.31
C GLY A 156 21.95 -12.34 -11.39
N ASP A 157 20.63 -12.58 -11.40
CA ASP A 157 19.98 -13.91 -11.47
C ASP A 157 19.38 -14.23 -12.86
N GLY A 158 19.73 -13.47 -13.91
CA GLY A 158 19.28 -13.76 -15.28
C GLY A 158 17.78 -13.51 -15.55
N LYS A 159 17.05 -12.94 -14.58
CA LYS A 159 15.66 -12.51 -14.73
C LYS A 159 15.60 -10.99 -14.78
N CYS A 160 15.58 -10.42 -15.98
CA CYS A 160 15.50 -8.97 -16.20
C CYS A 160 14.07 -8.41 -16.05
N VAL A 161 13.08 -9.30 -15.96
CA VAL A 161 11.65 -8.95 -15.90
C VAL A 161 11.00 -9.75 -14.77
N THR A 162 10.65 -9.08 -13.68
CA THR A 162 9.73 -9.63 -12.68
C THR A 162 8.30 -9.25 -13.05
N SER A 163 7.37 -10.20 -13.01
CA SER A 163 5.96 -9.89 -13.25
C SER A 163 5.45 -8.92 -12.18
N PRO A 164 4.69 -7.86 -12.53
CA PRO A 164 4.07 -6.96 -11.54
C PRO A 164 3.14 -7.65 -10.54
N LEU A 165 2.79 -8.92 -10.80
CA LEU A 165 1.91 -9.78 -10.01
C LEU A 165 2.65 -10.95 -9.33
N GLU A 166 3.97 -11.08 -9.50
CA GLU A 166 4.75 -12.09 -8.78
C GLU A 166 5.06 -11.58 -7.36
N TRP A 167 4.43 -12.22 -6.37
CA TRP A 167 4.68 -11.96 -4.96
C TRP A 167 5.78 -12.91 -4.47
N ASN A 168 7.04 -12.47 -4.55
CA ASN A 168 8.14 -13.26 -3.97
C ASN A 168 8.21 -12.99 -2.46
N VAL A 169 7.56 -13.85 -1.68
CA VAL A 169 7.72 -13.95 -0.24
C VAL A 169 8.95 -14.83 0.04
N ALA A 170 10.12 -14.26 -0.17
CA ALA A 170 11.39 -14.87 0.21
C ALA A 170 12.33 -13.79 0.77
#